data_AF-A0A0N0LHJ6-F1
#
_entry.id   AF-A0A0N0LHJ6-F1
#
_cell.length_a   1.000
_cell.length_b   1.000
_cell.length_c   1.000
_cell.angle_alpha   90.00
_cell.angle_beta   90.00
_cell.angle_gamma   90.00
#
_symmetry.space_group_name_H-M   'P 1'
#
loop_
_entity.id
_entity.type
_entity.pdbx_description
1 polymer ?
#
loop_
_entity_poly.entity_id
_entity_poly.type
_entity_poly.pdbx_seq_one_letter_code
_entity_poly.pdbx_strand_id
1 'polypeptide(L)'
;MLQRIQTIWVFLAVLAAVFLFITGQDVVIFGTISVVNIGSVALVLVGLLSVFSFKNRKRQILLNNISIIINVLLIGVLAYWLLNSPGGIQFPEKGVEPIFPLIAIICLLIANIYIRKDERLVKSVDRLR
;
A
#
# COMPACT_ATOMS: atom_id res chain seq x y z
N MET A 1 1.64 9.09 -23.26
CA MET A 1 0.46 8.33 -22.79
C MET A 1 0.85 6.96 -22.20
N LEU A 2 1.77 6.89 -21.23
CA LEU A 2 2.16 5.63 -20.55
C LEU A 2 1.56 5.48 -19.13
N GLN A 3 0.71 6.42 -18.70
CA GLN A 3 0.17 6.50 -17.34
C GLN A 3 -0.83 5.38 -16.97
N ARG A 4 -1.40 4.64 -17.94
CA ARG A 4 -2.55 3.74 -17.68
C ARG A 4 -2.23 2.52 -16.82
N ILE A 5 -1.06 1.89 -16.99
CA ILE A 5 -0.76 0.63 -16.30
C ILE A 5 -0.38 0.90 -14.83
N GLN A 6 0.47 1.90 -14.57
CA GLN A 6 0.88 2.27 -13.21
C GLN A 6 -0.30 2.67 -12.31
N THR A 7 -1.31 3.38 -12.84
CA THR A 7 -2.46 3.83 -12.05
C THR A 7 -3.36 2.68 -11.62
N ILE A 8 -3.46 1.62 -12.45
CA ILE A 8 -4.24 0.41 -12.10
C ILE A 8 -3.62 -0.28 -10.89
N TRP A 9 -2.29 -0.42 -10.86
CA TRP A 9 -1.58 -1.04 -9.74
C TRP A 9 -1.64 -0.21 -8.46
N VAL A 10 -1.52 1.11 -8.55
CA VAL A 10 -1.69 1.99 -7.38
C VAL A 10 -3.13 1.94 -6.88
N PHE A 11 -4.12 1.89 -7.79
CA PHE A 11 -5.53 1.78 -7.42
C PHE A 11 -5.85 0.45 -6.72
N LEU A 12 -5.30 -0.68 -7.19
CA LEU A 12 -5.39 -1.98 -6.51
C LEU A 12 -4.79 -1.93 -5.11
N ALA A 13 -3.65 -1.27 -4.93
CA ALA A 13 -3.05 -1.10 -3.61
C ALA A 13 -3.93 -0.24 -2.68
N VAL A 14 -4.58 0.80 -3.20
CA VAL A 14 -5.55 1.60 -2.43
C VAL A 14 -6.78 0.78 -2.06
N LEU A 15 -7.31 -0.05 -2.97
CA LEU A 15 -8.41 -0.96 -2.64
C LEU A 15 -8.03 -1.93 -1.53
N ALA A 16 -6.84 -2.53 -1.58
CA ALA A 16 -6.35 -3.39 -0.52
C ALA A 16 -6.28 -2.66 0.84
N ALA A 17 -5.85 -1.40 0.86
CA ALA A 17 -5.87 -0.58 2.06
C ALA A 17 -7.30 -0.28 2.58
N VAL A 18 -8.28 -0.09 1.69
CA VAL A 18 -9.69 0.08 2.07
C VAL A 18 -10.25 -1.21 2.67
N PHE A 19 -9.96 -2.37 2.08
CA PHE A 19 -10.37 -3.65 2.67
C PHE A 19 -9.73 -3.87 4.04
N LEU A 20 -8.44 -3.56 4.19
CA LEU A 20 -7.74 -3.61 5.47
C LEU A 20 -8.41 -2.71 6.53
N PHE A 21 -8.90 -1.53 6.15
CA PHE A 21 -9.62 -0.63 7.06
C PHE A 21 -10.95 -1.23 7.55
N ILE A 22 -11.65 -1.97 6.69
CA ILE A 22 -12.92 -2.63 7.05
C ILE A 22 -12.67 -3.83 7.94
N THR A 23 -11.69 -4.67 7.60
CA THR A 23 -11.40 -5.89 8.37
C THR A 23 -10.62 -5.61 9.66
N GLY A 24 -9.81 -4.55 9.67
CA GLY A 24 -8.92 -4.21 10.79
C GLY A 24 -9.58 -3.43 11.92
N GLN A 25 -10.91 -3.29 11.95
CA GLN A 25 -11.61 -2.53 12.99
C GLN A 25 -11.48 -3.17 14.38
N ASP A 26 -11.46 -4.50 14.43
CA ASP A 26 -11.38 -5.26 15.67
C ASP A 26 -9.93 -5.40 16.21
N VAL A 27 -8.95 -4.90 15.44
CA VAL A 27 -7.53 -4.95 15.79
C VAL A 27 -7.21 -3.82 16.78
N VAL A 28 -7.40 -4.12 18.07
CA VAL A 28 -7.03 -3.24 19.19
C VAL A 28 -5.68 -3.69 19.75
N ILE A 29 -4.64 -2.86 19.56
CA ILE A 29 -3.28 -3.13 20.05
C ILE A 29 -2.91 -2.21 21.21
N PHE A 30 -3.38 -0.95 21.18
CA PHE A 30 -3.09 0.07 22.20
C PHE A 30 -4.37 0.59 22.86
N GLY A 31 -5.22 -0.30 23.37
CA GLY A 31 -6.36 -0.02 24.28
C GLY A 31 -7.52 0.83 23.73
N THR A 32 -7.28 1.74 22.79
CA THR A 32 -8.24 2.71 22.26
C THR A 32 -7.91 3.15 20.82
N ILE A 33 -6.65 3.05 20.38
CA ILE A 33 -6.24 3.49 19.04
C ILE A 33 -5.90 2.29 18.16
N SER A 34 -6.69 2.09 17.09
CA SER A 34 -6.41 1.11 16.04
C SER A 34 -5.33 1.65 15.09
N VAL A 35 -4.07 1.32 15.36
CA VAL A 35 -2.91 1.67 14.51
C VAL A 35 -3.13 1.26 13.06
N VAL A 36 -3.80 0.12 12.86
CA VAL A 36 -4.16 -0.42 11.54
C VAL A 36 -5.11 0.51 10.78
N ASN A 37 -6.11 1.10 11.45
CA ASN A 37 -7.04 2.03 10.82
C ASN A 37 -6.35 3.32 10.41
N ILE A 38 -5.51 3.87 11.28
CA ILE A 38 -4.72 5.08 10.97
C ILE A 38 -3.79 4.82 9.78
N GLY A 39 -3.08 3.69 9.80
CA GLY A 39 -2.19 3.28 8.71
C GLY A 39 -2.95 3.10 7.39
N SER A 40 -4.14 2.50 7.43
CA SER A 40 -4.98 2.28 6.25
C SER A 40 -5.46 3.60 5.65
N VAL A 41 -5.94 4.54 6.47
CA VAL A 41 -6.35 5.87 6.00
C VAL A 41 -5.15 6.63 5.41
N ALA A 42 -3.98 6.57 6.05
CA ALA A 42 -2.77 7.17 5.53
C ALA A 42 -2.38 6.58 4.16
N LEU A 43 -2.47 5.26 3.98
CA LEU A 43 -2.20 4.59 2.70
C LEU A 43 -3.16 5.04 1.59
N VAL A 44 -4.46 5.19 1.89
CA VAL A 44 -5.45 5.69 0.92
C VAL A 44 -5.10 7.12 0.48
N LEU A 45 -4.78 8.00 1.42
CA LEU A 45 -4.40 9.39 1.13
C LEU A 45 -3.11 9.46 0.30
N VAL A 46 -2.07 8.72 0.68
CA VAL A 46 -0.80 8.69 -0.05
C VAL A 46 -0.98 8.09 -1.45
N GLY A 47 -1.78 7.04 -1.58
CA GLY A 47 -2.11 6.42 -2.87
C GLY A 47 -2.83 7.39 -3.81
N LEU A 48 -3.84 8.11 -3.31
CA LEU A 48 -4.52 9.16 -4.07
C LEU A 48 -3.56 10.27 -4.49
N LEU A 49 -2.72 10.76 -3.57
CA LEU A 49 -1.69 11.75 -3.88
C LEU A 49 -0.69 11.25 -4.94
N SER A 50 -0.34 9.97 -4.90
CA SER A 50 0.52 9.34 -5.91
C SER A 50 -0.13 9.34 -7.31
N VAL A 51 -1.44 9.08 -7.40
CA VAL A 51 -2.19 9.15 -8.66
C VAL A 51 -2.24 10.58 -9.21
N PHE A 52 -2.48 11.58 -8.37
CA PHE A 52 -2.49 12.99 -8.80
C PHE A 52 -1.10 13.56 -9.09
N SER A 53 -0.04 12.99 -8.53
CA SER A 53 1.35 13.42 -8.76
C SER A 53 1.94 12.91 -10.10
N PHE A 54 1.11 12.63 -11.11
CA PHE A 54 1.52 12.06 -12.40
C PHE A 54 2.56 12.89 -13.17
N LYS A 55 2.60 14.21 -12.95
CA LYS A 55 3.58 15.10 -13.59
C LYS A 55 5.01 14.81 -13.14
N ASN A 56 5.20 14.35 -11.90
CA ASN A 56 6.51 14.17 -11.28
C ASN A 56 6.76 12.69 -10.97
N ARG A 57 7.34 11.95 -11.92
CA ARG A 57 7.58 10.50 -11.78
C ARG A 57 8.47 10.12 -10.59
N LYS A 58 9.50 10.93 -10.30
CA LYS A 58 10.35 10.75 -9.11
C LYS A 58 9.54 10.85 -7.81
N ARG A 59 8.62 11.83 -7.72
CA ARG A 59 7.73 11.99 -6.56
C ARG A 59 6.75 10.83 -6.47
N GLN A 60 6.25 10.33 -7.59
CA GLN A 60 5.37 9.16 -7.62
C GLN A 60 6.06 7.90 -7.07
N ILE A 61 7.32 7.64 -7.48
CA ILE A 61 8.12 6.53 -6.94
C ILE A 61 8.37 6.71 -5.44
N LEU A 62 8.68 7.94 -4.98
CA LEU A 62 8.89 8.23 -3.57
C LEU A 62 7.63 7.93 -2.73
N LEU A 63 6.46 8.42 -3.17
CA LEU A 63 5.18 8.18 -2.48
C LEU A 63 4.82 6.69 -2.45
N ASN A 64 5.06 5.96 -3.54
CA ASN A 64 4.85 4.52 -3.58
C ASN A 64 5.82 3.78 -2.64
N ASN A 65 7.08 4.19 -2.57
CA ASN A 65 8.05 3.59 -1.64
C ASN A 65 7.65 3.82 -0.17
N ILE A 66 7.18 5.03 0.16
CA ILE A 66 6.63 5.33 1.50
C ILE A 66 5.44 4.40 1.79
N SER A 67 4.55 4.21 0.81
CA SER A 67 3.41 3.29 0.94
C SER A 67 3.86 1.85 1.17
N ILE A 68 4.92 1.38 0.49
CA ILE A 68 5.48 0.03 0.72
C ILE A 68 5.99 -0.09 2.16
N ILE A 69 6.74 0.89 2.66
CA ILE A 69 7.28 0.88 4.03
C ILE A 69 6.13 0.81 5.06
N ILE A 70 5.09 1.61 4.88
CA ILE A 70 3.91 1.59 5.76
C ILE A 70 3.23 0.21 5.73
N ASN A 71 3.06 -0.40 4.56
CA ASN A 71 2.47 -1.74 4.46
C ASN A 71 3.34 -2.81 5.15
N VAL A 72 4.67 -2.74 5.03
CA VAL A 72 5.59 -3.67 5.72
C VAL A 72 5.47 -3.52 7.24
N LEU A 73 5.42 -2.28 7.75
CA LEU A 73 5.20 -2.01 9.18
C LEU A 73 3.84 -2.54 9.65
N LEU A 74 2.78 -2.34 8.87
CA LEU A 74 1.45 -2.86 9.18
C LEU A 74 1.43 -4.39 9.26
N ILE A 75 2.14 -5.11 8.37
CA ILE A 75 2.28 -6.57 8.48
C ILE A 75 2.92 -6.96 9.81
N GLY A 76 4.00 -6.27 10.22
CA GLY A 76 4.64 -6.54 11.51
C GLY A 76 3.72 -6.31 12.71
N VAL A 77 2.95 -5.22 12.67
CA VAL A 77 1.96 -4.86 13.70
C VAL A 77 0.82 -5.89 13.76
N LEU A 78 0.28 -6.32 12.62
CA LEU A 78 -0.76 -7.34 12.54
C LEU A 78 -0.25 -8.72 12.97
N ALA A 79 0.98 -9.08 12.61
CA ALA A 79 1.61 -10.31 13.06
C ALA A 79 1.79 -10.33 14.58
N TYR A 80 2.24 -9.20 15.16
CA TYR A 80 2.32 -9.07 16.62
C TYR A 80 0.95 -9.21 17.28
N TRP A 81 -0.08 -8.56 16.75
CA TRP A 81 -1.44 -8.69 17.28
C TRP A 81 -1.94 -10.13 17.21
N LEU A 82 -1.74 -10.82 16.09
CA LEU A 82 -2.16 -12.21 15.90
C LEU A 82 -1.48 -13.16 16.89
N LEU A 83 -0.19 -12.95 17.18
CA LEU A 83 0.57 -13.77 18.13
C LEU A 83 0.20 -13.52 19.61
N ASN A 84 -0.24 -12.30 19.96
CA ASN A 84 -0.62 -11.94 21.33
C ASN A 84 -2.11 -12.09 21.61
N SER A 85 -2.94 -12.27 20.58
CA SER A 85 -4.36 -12.57 20.77
C SER A 85 -4.52 -13.97 21.35
N PRO A 86 -5.32 -14.18 22.41
CA PRO A 86 -5.59 -15.53 22.93
C PRO A 86 -6.34 -16.33 21.86
N GLY A 87 -5.59 -17.14 21.11
CA GLY A 87 -6.08 -17.92 19.98
C GLY A 87 -7.00 -19.04 20.43
N GLY A 88 -8.29 -18.75 20.54
CA GLY A 88 -9.33 -19.77 20.53
C GLY A 88 -9.80 -20.04 19.10
N ILE A 89 -10.05 -21.31 18.78
CA ILE A 89 -10.60 -21.84 17.50
C ILE A 89 -11.93 -21.14 17.09
N GLN A 90 -12.53 -20.33 17.96
CA GLN A 90 -13.83 -19.70 17.78
C GLN A 90 -13.84 -18.45 16.88
N PHE A 91 -12.69 -17.93 16.44
CA PHE A 91 -12.64 -16.81 15.47
C PHE A 91 -11.70 -17.11 14.29
N PRO A 92 -12.12 -17.96 13.33
CA PRO A 92 -11.35 -18.27 12.11
C PRO A 92 -11.04 -17.06 11.22
N GLU A 93 -11.65 -15.90 11.47
CA GLU A 93 -11.48 -14.68 10.68
C GLU A 93 -10.24 -13.87 11.07
N LYS A 94 -9.67 -14.10 12.26
CA LYS A 94 -8.50 -13.36 12.76
C LYS A 94 -7.22 -13.92 12.13
N GLY A 95 -6.65 -13.20 11.17
CA GLY A 95 -5.45 -13.64 10.45
C GLY A 95 -5.52 -13.48 8.93
N VAL A 96 -6.66 -13.07 8.37
CA VAL A 96 -6.77 -12.68 6.96
C VAL A 96 -6.23 -11.26 6.73
N GLU A 97 -6.19 -10.41 7.77
CA GLU A 97 -5.80 -9.00 7.62
C GLU A 97 -4.40 -8.77 7.02
N PRO A 98 -3.34 -9.54 7.37
CA PRO A 98 -2.00 -9.36 6.80
C PRO A 98 -1.91 -9.60 5.28
N ILE A 99 -2.88 -10.30 4.68
CA ILE A 99 -2.89 -10.59 3.24
C ILE A 99 -3.07 -9.32 2.43
N PHE A 100 -3.88 -8.37 2.90
CA PHE A 100 -4.15 -7.11 2.20
C PHE A 100 -2.90 -6.24 2.01
N PRO A 101 -2.11 -5.90 3.05
CA PRO A 101 -0.89 -5.13 2.88
C PRO A 101 0.17 -5.90 2.07
N LEU A 102 0.18 -7.23 2.12
CA LEU A 102 1.06 -8.05 1.28
C LEU A 102 0.73 -7.89 -0.21
N ILE A 103 -0.54 -8.00 -0.58
CA ILE A 103 -1.00 -7.75 -1.95
C ILE A 103 -0.69 -6.31 -2.37
N ALA A 104 -0.93 -5.33 -1.48
CA ALA A 104 -0.64 -3.93 -1.75
C ALA A 104 0.85 -3.70 -2.08
N ILE A 105 1.77 -4.34 -1.35
CA ILE A 105 3.22 -4.26 -1.61
C ILE A 105 3.54 -4.78 -3.01
N ILE A 106 3.02 -5.94 -3.39
CA ILE A 106 3.27 -6.52 -4.72
C ILE A 106 2.78 -5.56 -5.81
N CYS A 107 1.56 -5.02 -5.67
CA CYS A 107 1.01 -4.05 -6.61
C CYS A 107 1.88 -2.79 -6.69
N LEU A 108 2.32 -2.23 -5.56
CA LEU A 108 3.16 -1.02 -5.52
C LEU A 108 4.56 -1.25 -6.14
N LEU A 109 5.15 -2.43 -5.96
CA LEU A 109 6.42 -2.81 -6.59
C LEU A 109 6.26 -2.83 -8.11
N ILE A 110 5.19 -3.46 -8.60
CA ILE A 110 4.90 -3.50 -10.04
C ILE A 110 4.65 -2.08 -10.57
N ALA A 111 3.88 -1.25 -9.86
CA ALA A 111 3.67 0.16 -10.23
C ALA A 111 5.00 0.90 -10.40
N ASN A 112 5.93 0.72 -9.45
CA ASN A 112 7.26 1.35 -9.50
C ASN A 112 8.10 0.91 -10.68
N ILE A 113 8.04 -0.37 -11.07
CA ILE A 113 8.72 -0.88 -12.27
C ILE A 113 8.22 -0.13 -13.51
N TYR A 114 6.90 0.02 -13.66
CA TYR A 114 6.32 0.75 -14.78
C TYR A 114 6.67 2.25 -14.76
N ILE A 115 6.60 2.92 -13.59
CA ILE A 115 6.98 4.34 -13.47
C ILE A 115 8.45 4.56 -13.87
N ARG A 116 9.37 3.67 -13.48
CA ARG A 116 10.79 3.74 -13.85
C ARG A 116 11.03 3.47 -15.33
N LYS A 117 10.24 2.58 -15.94
CA LYS A 117 10.31 2.35 -17.40
C LYS A 117 9.90 3.62 -18.15
N ASP A 118 8.81 4.26 -17.71
CA ASP A 118 8.35 5.51 -18.28
C ASP A 118 9.38 6.64 -18.16
N GLU A 119 10.00 6.80 -16.99
CA GLU A 119 11.03 7.82 -16.79
C GLU A 119 12.24 7.61 -17.72
N ARG A 120 12.63 6.36 -17.96
CA ARG A 120 13.72 6.03 -18.89
C ARG A 120 13.36 6.38 -20.34
N LEU A 121 12.12 6.10 -20.76
CA LEU A 121 11.65 6.42 -22.12
C LEU A 121 11.64 7.93 -22.37
N VAL A 122 11.20 8.73 -21.40
CA VAL A 122 11.23 10.20 -21.52
C VAL A 122 12.67 10.69 -21.67
N LYS A 123 13.60 10.20 -20.84
CA LYS A 123 15.01 10.59 -20.91
C LYS A 123 15.69 10.13 -22.20
N SER A 124 15.33 8.98 -22.77
CA SER A 124 15.92 8.53 -24.04
C SER A 124 15.48 9.39 -25.22
N VAL A 125 14.21 9.85 -25.22
CA VAL A 125 13.71 10.77 -26.26
C VAL A 125 14.40 12.13 -26.16
N ASP A 126 14.59 12.63 -24.94
CA ASP A 126 15.23 13.93 -24.70
C ASP A 126 16.71 13.96 -25.11
N ARG A 127 17.40 12.80 -25.12
CA ARG A 127 18.80 12.66 -25.57
C ARG A 127 18.98 12.65 -27.09
N LEU A 128 17.90 12.42 -27.85
CA LEU A 128 17.94 12.35 -29.32
C LEU A 128 17.55 13.67 -29.99
N ARG A 129 17.05 14.63 -29.21
CA ARG A 129 16.82 16.01 -29.62
C ARG A 129 18.05 16.86 -29.36
#